data_AF-A0A067T8V5-F1
#
_entry.id   AF-A0A067T8V5-F1
#
_cell.length_a   1.000
_cell.length_b   1.000
_cell.length_c   1.000
_cell.angle_alpha   90.00
_cell.angle_beta   90.00
_cell.angle_gamma   90.00
#
_symmetry.space_group_name_H-M   'P 1'
#
loop_
_entity.id
_entity.type
_entity.pdbx_description
1 polymer ?
#
loop_
_entity_poly.entity_id
_entity_poly.type
_entity_poly.pdbx_seq_one_letter_code
_entity_poly.pdbx_strand_id
1 'polypeptide(L)'
;MRHFILTMRRHAHIIGISLVILTTIHCVKADIINRHQCLARINALNIEGKTDNHGNPLPPSSSNATAITYDLCVSQCGAGQEPFQWTVFSQQFNAWLLPWLALVSQLPFGANDKLDNLESMLLTLGSPTLAAYSLALTVLNGRWVAKLFARYRYPNTERAVWILNSLQQSSLRVDTDNARLASLIILPQNDRWWEKLKSRLEYEHTWSISAATSIVWVIIAYVFTIIDYFSAGLPTALNANGQGVGSIGSLWLWLLPIVVGWLQISPKCDSIRLYKAVVEANSIAYVATNSAPPILASRISNEQAISIELTATDNARVDECATPPVYNYARFLPWRQSVMLVSDAFAIVSERNHIHDQIIPKVEWRCRNAEDADLMTASHLKDYSKPREGSRLHQLTRRHGLDASALSRMLIASGVALTLQWGTTGAAAMIVWFTPTIGLGCRSATYILYGVLSTVVWFMLVTSSILTHYSTNCPAQLFGGDFVLALRARVARLLAIFLRRSGKVIATINAVWIVATGMIQFSSFYDRCYCNSSVFGLGIRAYDVITLLPSDIAGMRAAWIGGFVLAGGATLLFAGFVTLLIDPLLPP
;
A
#
# COMPACT_ATOMS: atom_id res chain seq x y z
N MET A 1 -1.59 21.92 -25.50
CA MET A 1 -0.80 21.38 -24.36
C MET A 1 -1.63 20.56 -23.36
N ARG A 2 -2.77 21.05 -22.84
CA ARG A 2 -3.68 20.23 -21.98
C ARG A 2 -4.20 18.96 -22.67
N HIS A 3 -4.55 19.04 -23.96
CA HIS A 3 -4.98 17.88 -24.73
C HIS A 3 -3.83 16.85 -24.86
N PHE A 4 -2.65 17.29 -25.29
CA PHE A 4 -1.43 16.46 -25.42
C PHE A 4 -1.02 15.73 -24.12
N ILE A 5 -1.18 16.37 -22.95
CA ILE A 5 -0.89 15.78 -21.64
C ILE A 5 -1.94 14.72 -21.24
N LEU A 6 -3.22 14.94 -21.59
CA LEU A 6 -4.28 13.95 -21.41
C LEU A 6 -4.14 12.75 -22.37
N THR A 7 -3.68 12.98 -23.59
CA THR A 7 -3.38 11.92 -24.58
C THR A 7 -2.14 11.12 -24.16
N MET A 8 -1.11 11.76 -23.60
CA MET A 8 0.05 11.07 -22.99
C MET A 8 -0.35 10.23 -21.77
N ARG A 9 -1.26 10.69 -20.91
CA ARG A 9 -1.76 9.89 -19.77
C ARG A 9 -2.51 8.64 -20.24
N ARG A 10 -3.26 8.72 -21.35
CA ARG A 10 -3.97 7.56 -21.93
C ARG A 10 -3.06 6.59 -22.69
N HIS A 11 -2.04 7.10 -23.38
CA HIS A 11 -1.17 6.27 -24.23
C HIS A 11 0.10 5.77 -23.54
N ALA A 12 0.64 6.44 -22.52
CA ALA A 12 1.87 5.98 -21.85
C ALA A 12 1.68 4.63 -21.15
N HIS A 13 0.52 4.38 -20.54
CA HIS A 13 0.21 3.08 -19.93
C HIS A 13 0.04 1.97 -20.97
N ILE A 14 -0.60 2.26 -22.10
CA ILE A 14 -0.83 1.28 -23.17
C ILE A 14 0.47 1.00 -23.95
N ILE A 15 1.23 2.04 -24.31
CA ILE A 15 2.49 1.92 -25.03
C ILE A 15 3.56 1.23 -24.17
N GLY A 16 3.63 1.52 -22.86
CA GLY A 16 4.56 0.84 -21.95
C GLY A 16 4.25 -0.65 -21.78
N ILE A 17 2.97 -1.01 -21.63
CA ILE A 17 2.53 -2.42 -21.54
C ILE A 17 2.77 -3.14 -22.86
N SER A 18 2.43 -2.53 -24.00
CA SER A 18 2.64 -3.12 -25.33
C SER A 18 4.12 -3.26 -25.70
N LEU A 19 4.99 -2.33 -25.30
CA LEU A 19 6.43 -2.40 -25.61
C LEU A 19 7.13 -3.51 -24.79
N VAL A 20 6.76 -3.70 -23.51
CA VAL A 20 7.31 -4.77 -22.66
C VAL A 20 6.78 -6.16 -23.07
N ILE A 21 5.54 -6.24 -23.54
CA ILE A 21 4.98 -7.47 -24.10
C ILE A 21 5.62 -7.77 -25.48
N LEU A 22 5.85 -6.76 -26.33
CA LEU A 22 6.51 -7.00 -27.63
C LEU A 22 7.99 -7.41 -27.48
N THR A 23 8.72 -6.86 -26.51
CA THR A 23 10.13 -7.22 -26.28
C THR A 23 10.29 -8.61 -25.67
N THR A 24 9.30 -9.10 -24.92
CA THR A 24 9.30 -10.49 -24.41
C THR A 24 8.96 -11.51 -25.49
N ILE A 25 8.18 -11.15 -26.51
CA ILE A 25 7.81 -12.05 -27.62
C ILE A 25 8.91 -12.15 -28.71
N HIS A 26 9.78 -11.16 -28.86
CA HIS A 26 10.76 -11.11 -29.97
C HIS A 26 12.11 -11.83 -29.73
N CYS A 27 12.27 -12.62 -28.66
CA CYS A 27 13.54 -13.31 -28.37
C CYS A 27 13.49 -14.83 -28.62
N VAL A 28 12.90 -15.27 -29.73
CA VAL A 28 12.79 -16.71 -30.09
C VAL A 28 13.49 -17.00 -31.42
N LYS A 29 14.81 -16.81 -31.42
CA LYS A 29 15.75 -17.58 -32.26
C LYS A 29 17.04 -17.74 -31.45
N ALA A 30 16.99 -18.60 -30.45
CA ALA A 30 18.18 -19.05 -29.74
C ALA A 30 18.40 -20.52 -30.10
N ASP A 31 19.65 -20.90 -30.39
CA ASP A 31 20.00 -22.30 -30.55
C ASP A 31 19.68 -23.05 -29.26
N ILE A 32 18.94 -24.15 -29.41
CA ILE A 32 18.48 -24.99 -28.30
C ILE A 32 19.67 -25.80 -27.82
N ILE A 33 20.07 -25.62 -26.56
CA ILE A 33 21.27 -26.25 -26.00
C ILE A 33 20.87 -27.08 -24.78
N ASN A 34 21.32 -28.34 -24.72
CA ASN A 34 21.23 -29.18 -23.52
C ASN A 34 22.55 -29.07 -22.75
N ARG A 35 22.52 -28.42 -21.58
CA ARG A 35 23.74 -28.12 -20.82
C ARG A 35 24.40 -29.33 -20.20
N HIS A 36 23.64 -30.33 -19.74
CA HIS A 36 24.20 -31.58 -19.25
C HIS A 36 24.96 -32.34 -20.35
N GLN A 37 24.41 -32.38 -21.56
CA GLN A 37 25.09 -32.96 -22.71
C GLN A 37 26.35 -32.16 -23.10
N CYS A 38 26.29 -30.83 -23.00
CA CYS A 38 27.46 -29.99 -23.23
C CYS A 38 28.58 -30.25 -22.23
N LEU A 39 28.28 -30.29 -20.91
CA LEU A 39 29.28 -30.58 -19.89
C LEU A 39 29.91 -31.96 -20.09
N ALA A 40 29.11 -32.97 -20.44
CA ALA A 40 29.62 -34.32 -20.73
C ALA A 40 30.65 -34.30 -21.88
N ARG A 41 30.42 -33.48 -22.92
CA ARG A 41 31.40 -33.28 -24.01
C ARG A 41 32.64 -32.55 -23.53
N ILE A 42 32.49 -31.46 -22.76
CA ILE A 42 33.62 -30.69 -22.21
C ILE A 42 34.52 -31.58 -21.33
N ASN A 43 33.93 -32.48 -20.54
CA ASN A 43 34.69 -33.41 -19.71
C ASN A 43 35.52 -34.42 -20.51
N ALA A 44 35.19 -34.68 -21.77
CA ALA A 44 36.00 -35.51 -22.67
C ALA A 44 37.11 -34.73 -23.41
N LEU A 45 37.10 -33.40 -23.36
CA LEU A 45 38.06 -32.54 -24.04
C LEU A 45 39.19 -32.09 -23.10
N ASN A 46 40.36 -31.76 -23.63
CA ASN A 46 41.46 -31.16 -22.87
C ASN A 46 41.46 -29.64 -23.06
N ILE A 47 40.63 -28.93 -22.27
CA ILE A 47 40.34 -27.49 -22.46
C ILE A 47 40.36 -26.74 -21.12
N GLU A 48 40.86 -25.50 -21.14
CA GLU A 48 40.84 -24.59 -19.99
C GLU A 48 39.42 -24.11 -19.65
N GLY A 49 39.22 -23.64 -18.43
CA GLY A 49 37.94 -23.08 -17.97
C GLY A 49 37.00 -24.08 -17.30
N LYS A 50 37.46 -25.31 -17.02
CA LYS A 50 36.78 -26.27 -16.15
C LYS A 50 36.91 -25.84 -14.68
N THR A 51 35.85 -25.99 -13.90
CA THR A 51 35.86 -25.63 -12.47
C THR A 51 35.13 -26.65 -11.59
N ASP A 52 35.36 -26.55 -10.28
CA ASP A 52 34.48 -27.16 -9.28
C ASP A 52 33.26 -26.27 -8.98
N ASN A 53 32.38 -26.70 -8.08
CA ASN A 53 31.17 -25.96 -7.70
C ASN A 53 31.41 -24.68 -6.88
N HIS A 54 32.67 -24.42 -6.52
CA HIS A 54 33.11 -23.19 -5.86
C HIS A 54 33.80 -22.22 -6.83
N GLY A 55 33.87 -22.57 -8.11
CA GLY A 55 34.53 -21.76 -9.13
C GLY A 55 36.05 -21.88 -9.11
N ASN A 56 36.62 -22.85 -8.40
CA ASN A 56 38.06 -23.09 -8.43
C ASN A 56 38.43 -23.76 -9.75
N PRO A 57 39.48 -23.28 -10.44
CA PRO A 57 39.90 -23.84 -11.71
C PRO A 57 40.43 -25.26 -11.54
N LEU A 58 40.02 -26.15 -12.45
CA LEU A 58 40.53 -27.51 -12.57
C LEU A 58 41.53 -27.61 -13.73
N PRO A 59 42.48 -28.58 -13.69
CA PRO A 59 43.37 -28.82 -14.81
C PRO A 59 42.59 -29.13 -16.10
N PRO A 60 43.09 -28.70 -17.28
CA PRO A 60 42.41 -28.94 -18.56
C PRO A 60 42.10 -30.42 -18.85
N SER A 61 42.94 -31.33 -18.34
CA SER A 61 42.82 -32.78 -18.48
C SER A 61 41.83 -33.44 -17.52
N SER A 62 41.24 -32.68 -16.57
CA SER A 62 40.25 -33.21 -15.63
C SER A 62 38.98 -33.65 -16.36
N SER A 63 38.51 -34.88 -16.09
CA SER A 63 37.26 -35.42 -16.62
C SER A 63 36.09 -35.33 -15.64
N ASN A 64 36.31 -34.76 -14.47
CA ASN A 64 35.35 -34.70 -13.36
C ASN A 64 34.92 -33.27 -13.03
N ALA A 65 34.93 -32.36 -14.02
CA ALA A 65 34.43 -31.02 -13.81
C ALA A 65 32.91 -31.06 -13.60
N THR A 66 32.46 -30.37 -12.55
CA THR A 66 31.04 -30.25 -12.19
C THR A 66 30.48 -28.88 -12.58
N ALA A 67 31.37 -27.92 -12.87
CA ALA A 67 31.06 -26.58 -13.30
C ALA A 67 32.06 -26.09 -14.37
N ILE A 68 31.71 -24.99 -15.05
CA ILE A 68 32.55 -24.38 -16.10
C ILE A 68 32.51 -22.86 -16.00
N THR A 69 33.59 -22.19 -16.39
CA THR A 69 33.63 -20.73 -16.51
C THR A 69 32.61 -20.22 -17.52
N TYR A 70 32.13 -18.98 -17.34
CA TYR A 70 31.18 -18.34 -18.25
C TYR A 70 31.68 -18.33 -19.71
N ASP A 71 32.94 -17.96 -19.93
CA ASP A 71 33.53 -17.89 -21.27
C ASP A 71 33.59 -19.27 -21.95
N LEU A 72 33.89 -20.33 -21.17
CA LEU A 72 33.85 -21.70 -21.68
C LEU A 72 32.42 -22.14 -22.00
N CYS A 73 31.44 -21.77 -21.16
CA CYS A 73 30.03 -22.07 -21.38
C CYS A 73 29.53 -21.44 -22.69
N VAL A 74 29.82 -20.14 -22.90
CA VAL A 74 29.39 -19.44 -24.12
C VAL A 74 30.08 -19.99 -25.36
N SER A 75 31.38 -20.33 -25.28
CA SER A 75 32.14 -20.81 -26.44
C SER A 75 31.81 -22.25 -26.84
N GLN A 76 31.56 -23.15 -25.87
CA GLN A 76 31.32 -24.57 -26.14
C GLN A 76 29.84 -24.96 -26.14
N CYS A 77 29.05 -24.36 -25.27
CA CYS A 77 27.62 -24.64 -25.18
C CYS A 77 26.80 -23.63 -26.00
N GLY A 78 27.26 -22.40 -26.16
CA GLY A 78 26.54 -21.33 -26.84
C GLY A 78 25.80 -20.39 -25.89
N ALA A 79 25.42 -19.20 -26.37
CA ALA A 79 24.74 -18.17 -25.57
C ALA A 79 23.20 -18.34 -25.49
N GLY A 80 22.66 -19.40 -26.11
CA GLY A 80 21.23 -19.69 -26.17
C GLY A 80 20.63 -20.14 -24.84
N GLN A 81 19.30 -20.29 -24.84
CA GLN A 81 18.55 -20.86 -23.71
C GLN A 81 18.24 -22.32 -23.88
N GLU A 82 17.98 -22.99 -22.77
CA GLU A 82 17.40 -24.32 -22.77
C GLU A 82 16.01 -24.34 -23.45
N PRO A 83 15.62 -25.49 -24.03
CA PRO A 83 14.36 -25.60 -24.75
C PRO A 83 13.18 -25.32 -23.82
N PHE A 84 12.23 -24.51 -24.32
CA PHE A 84 10.98 -24.28 -23.62
C PHE A 84 10.20 -25.60 -23.46
N GLN A 85 9.78 -25.89 -22.23
CA GLN A 85 8.96 -27.06 -21.91
C GLN A 85 7.58 -26.63 -21.41
N TRP A 86 6.55 -26.81 -22.22
CA TRP A 86 5.18 -26.41 -21.88
C TRP A 86 4.67 -27.06 -20.58
N THR A 87 4.94 -28.35 -20.39
CA THR A 87 4.51 -29.09 -19.20
C THR A 87 5.07 -28.48 -17.92
N VAL A 88 6.37 -28.15 -17.91
CA VAL A 88 7.02 -27.51 -16.76
C VAL A 88 6.49 -26.10 -16.56
N PHE A 89 6.40 -25.30 -17.63
CA PHE A 89 5.85 -23.94 -17.57
C PHE A 89 4.46 -23.94 -16.93
N SER A 90 3.54 -24.77 -17.44
CA SER A 90 2.16 -24.83 -16.96
C SER A 90 2.08 -25.29 -15.50
N GLN A 91 2.87 -26.28 -15.11
CA GLN A 91 2.90 -26.77 -13.73
C GLN A 91 3.39 -25.67 -12.77
N GLN A 92 4.52 -25.03 -13.08
CA GLN A 92 5.10 -24.00 -12.22
C GLN A 92 4.23 -22.74 -12.16
N PHE A 93 3.65 -22.32 -13.28
CA PHE A 93 2.72 -21.19 -13.33
C PHE A 93 1.50 -21.43 -12.44
N ASN A 94 0.88 -22.61 -12.55
CA ASN A 94 -0.30 -22.98 -11.77
C ASN A 94 -0.02 -23.08 -10.27
N ALA A 95 1.18 -23.54 -9.90
CA ALA A 95 1.56 -23.71 -8.49
C ALA A 95 2.00 -22.40 -7.83
N TRP A 96 2.84 -21.60 -8.51
CA TRP A 96 3.57 -20.50 -7.88
C TRP A 96 3.06 -19.10 -8.21
N LEU A 97 2.25 -18.92 -9.26
CA LEU A 97 1.81 -17.59 -9.70
C LEU A 97 0.29 -17.45 -9.79
N LEU A 98 -0.40 -18.43 -10.38
CA LEU A 98 -1.84 -18.35 -10.62
C LEU A 98 -2.68 -18.08 -9.34
N PRO A 99 -2.42 -18.70 -8.18
CA PRO A 99 -3.18 -18.41 -6.95
C PRO A 99 -3.07 -16.95 -6.52
N TRP A 100 -1.89 -16.34 -6.70
CA TRP A 100 -1.66 -14.94 -6.36
C TRP A 100 -2.38 -14.01 -7.33
N LEU A 101 -2.35 -14.29 -8.63
CA LEU A 101 -3.12 -13.53 -9.62
C LEU A 101 -4.62 -13.60 -9.35
N ALA A 102 -5.13 -14.75 -8.92
CA ALA A 102 -6.50 -14.88 -8.47
C ALA A 102 -6.76 -14.01 -7.22
N LEU A 103 -5.83 -13.95 -6.27
CA LEU A 103 -5.97 -13.12 -5.08
C LEU A 103 -5.90 -11.60 -5.36
N VAL A 104 -5.18 -11.17 -6.41
CA VAL A 104 -5.18 -9.77 -6.88
C VAL A 104 -6.60 -9.30 -7.22
N SER A 105 -7.44 -10.19 -7.76
CA SER A 105 -8.84 -9.87 -8.06
C SER A 105 -9.69 -9.57 -6.81
N GLN A 106 -9.19 -9.92 -5.62
CA GLN A 106 -9.85 -9.68 -4.33
C GLN A 106 -9.40 -8.37 -3.68
N LEU A 107 -8.50 -7.60 -4.33
CA LEU A 107 -8.13 -6.28 -3.82
C LEU A 107 -9.36 -5.36 -3.82
N PRO A 108 -9.50 -4.49 -2.82
CA PRO A 108 -10.65 -3.60 -2.69
C PRO A 108 -10.65 -2.56 -3.83
N PHE A 109 -11.64 -2.68 -4.70
CA PHE A 109 -11.94 -1.72 -5.75
C PHE A 109 -13.11 -0.84 -5.28
N GLY A 110 -12.91 0.48 -5.29
CA GLY A 110 -13.91 1.43 -4.81
C GLY A 110 -13.80 2.80 -5.47
N ALA A 111 -12.94 2.94 -6.49
CA ALA A 111 -12.73 4.19 -7.17
C ALA A 111 -13.94 4.58 -8.04
N ASN A 112 -14.04 5.87 -8.33
CA ASN A 112 -15.13 6.46 -9.10
C ASN A 112 -15.27 5.83 -10.51
N ASP A 113 -14.14 5.48 -11.12
CA ASP A 113 -14.08 4.94 -12.48
C ASP A 113 -13.28 3.62 -12.58
N LYS A 114 -13.59 2.81 -13.59
CA LYS A 114 -12.90 1.53 -13.85
C LYS A 114 -11.39 1.69 -14.04
N LEU A 115 -10.94 2.79 -14.64
CA LEU A 115 -9.52 3.07 -14.87
C LEU A 115 -8.78 3.37 -13.56
N ASP A 116 -9.45 4.02 -12.61
CA ASP A 116 -8.85 4.32 -11.30
C ASP A 116 -8.70 3.05 -10.44
N ASN A 117 -9.59 2.07 -10.63
CA ASN A 117 -9.47 0.74 -10.04
C ASN A 117 -8.30 -0.06 -10.65
N LEU A 118 -8.05 0.07 -11.96
CA LEU A 118 -6.85 -0.49 -12.58
C LEU A 118 -5.58 0.20 -12.07
N GLU A 119 -5.60 1.53 -11.94
CA GLU A 119 -4.48 2.30 -11.40
C GLU A 119 -4.18 1.89 -9.94
N SER A 120 -5.20 1.70 -9.09
CA SER A 120 -5.00 1.23 -7.71
C SER A 120 -4.42 -0.19 -7.63
N MET A 121 -4.85 -1.09 -8.53
CA MET A 121 -4.30 -2.44 -8.66
C MET A 121 -2.82 -2.39 -9.03
N LEU A 122 -2.47 -1.65 -10.10
CA LEU A 122 -1.10 -1.51 -10.58
C LEU A 122 -0.22 -0.85 -9.52
N LEU A 123 -0.73 0.15 -8.80
CA LEU A 123 -0.01 0.81 -7.72
C LEU A 123 0.27 -0.15 -6.56
N THR A 124 -0.70 -1.00 -6.21
CA THR A 124 -0.55 -2.01 -5.15
C THR A 124 0.46 -3.08 -5.54
N LEU A 125 0.38 -3.62 -6.75
CA LEU A 125 1.32 -4.63 -7.26
C LEU A 125 2.73 -4.08 -7.45
N GLY A 126 2.82 -2.83 -7.91
CA GLY A 126 4.06 -2.13 -8.20
C GLY A 126 4.77 -1.60 -6.98
N SER A 127 4.06 -1.40 -5.87
CA SER A 127 4.63 -1.03 -4.59
C SER A 127 3.87 -1.67 -3.43
N PRO A 128 4.19 -2.93 -3.08
CA PRO A 128 3.62 -3.53 -1.89
C PRO A 128 4.04 -2.81 -0.62
N THR A 129 5.19 -2.12 -0.62
CA THR A 129 5.59 -1.23 0.47
C THR A 129 4.56 -0.13 0.69
N LEU A 130 4.06 0.52 -0.37
CA LEU A 130 3.01 1.54 -0.25
C LEU A 130 1.68 0.93 0.22
N ALA A 131 1.30 -0.23 -0.30
CA ALA A 131 0.08 -0.91 0.10
C ALA A 131 0.10 -1.27 1.60
N ALA A 132 1.19 -1.87 2.05
CA ALA A 132 1.44 -2.21 3.44
C ALA A 132 1.48 -0.97 4.34
N TYR A 133 2.15 0.10 3.90
CA TYR A 133 2.19 1.38 4.61
C TYR A 133 0.78 1.97 4.77
N SER A 134 0.00 2.02 3.70
CA SER A 134 -1.36 2.56 3.72
C SER A 134 -2.29 1.77 4.63
N LEU A 135 -2.18 0.43 4.65
CA LEU A 135 -2.91 -0.44 5.57
C LEU A 135 -2.49 -0.22 7.03
N ALA A 136 -1.20 -0.30 7.32
CA ALA A 136 -0.67 -0.11 8.67
C ALA A 136 -1.04 1.27 9.24
N LEU A 137 -0.94 2.31 8.41
CA LEU A 137 -1.33 3.67 8.79
C LEU A 137 -2.84 3.77 9.04
N THR A 138 -3.68 3.03 8.29
CA THR A 138 -5.13 3.00 8.52
C THR A 138 -5.46 2.53 9.93
N VAL A 139 -4.87 1.40 10.31
CA VAL A 139 -5.13 0.79 11.61
C VAL A 139 -4.58 1.63 12.77
N LEU A 140 -3.37 2.18 12.62
CA LEU A 140 -2.78 3.10 13.62
C LEU A 140 -3.62 4.36 13.81
N ASN A 141 -4.24 4.86 12.74
CA ASN A 141 -5.10 6.02 12.78
C ASN A 141 -6.39 5.75 13.54
N GLY A 142 -7.06 4.62 13.32
CA GLY A 142 -8.25 4.22 14.09
C GLY A 142 -7.99 4.23 15.60
N ARG A 143 -6.87 3.64 16.04
CA ARG A 143 -6.44 3.68 17.45
C ARG A 143 -6.13 5.07 17.97
N TRP A 144 -5.49 5.90 17.14
CA TRP A 144 -5.17 7.27 17.52
C TRP A 144 -6.44 8.11 17.75
N VAL A 145 -7.45 8.01 16.89
CA VAL A 145 -8.72 8.74 17.05
C VAL A 145 -9.44 8.31 18.32
N ALA A 146 -9.56 7.00 18.57
CA ALA A 146 -10.21 6.51 19.77
C ALA A 146 -9.52 7.00 21.05
N LYS A 147 -8.18 6.96 21.10
CA LYS A 147 -7.40 7.50 22.23
C LYS A 147 -7.54 9.01 22.39
N LEU A 148 -7.63 9.75 21.27
CA LEU A 148 -7.80 11.20 21.28
C LEU A 148 -9.14 11.58 21.93
N PHE A 149 -10.21 10.89 21.57
CA PHE A 149 -11.56 11.16 22.07
C PHE A 149 -11.90 10.50 23.41
N ALA A 150 -11.09 9.55 23.89
CA ALA A 150 -11.30 8.82 25.16
C ALA A 150 -11.45 9.72 26.40
N ARG A 151 -10.99 10.98 26.32
CA ARG A 151 -11.03 11.94 27.43
C ARG A 151 -12.27 12.82 27.43
N TYR A 152 -13.05 12.81 26.34
CA TYR A 152 -14.20 13.68 26.19
C TYR A 152 -15.45 12.98 26.74
N ARG A 153 -16.21 13.72 27.55
CA ARG A 153 -17.47 13.29 28.14
C ARG A 153 -18.57 14.20 27.61
N TYR A 154 -19.08 13.84 26.44
CA TYR A 154 -20.12 14.59 25.76
C TYR A 154 -20.98 13.68 24.87
N PRO A 155 -22.28 13.98 24.64
CA PRO A 155 -23.13 13.19 23.76
C PRO A 155 -22.53 13.00 22.36
N ASN A 156 -22.79 11.85 21.75
CA ASN A 156 -22.30 11.43 20.43
C ASN A 156 -20.78 11.26 20.28
N THR A 157 -19.98 11.31 21.35
CA THR A 157 -18.51 11.12 21.28
C THR A 157 -18.14 9.77 20.64
N GLU A 158 -18.78 8.68 21.06
CA GLU A 158 -18.60 7.34 20.46
C GLU A 158 -18.96 7.32 18.98
N ARG A 159 -20.12 7.89 18.63
CA ARG A 159 -20.60 7.99 17.24
C ARG A 159 -19.62 8.79 16.37
N ALA A 160 -19.06 9.88 16.91
CA ALA A 160 -18.08 10.71 16.21
C ALA A 160 -16.78 9.95 15.93
N VAL A 161 -16.23 9.22 16.90
CA VAL A 161 -15.04 8.37 16.70
C VAL A 161 -15.30 7.34 15.60
N TRP A 162 -16.45 6.67 15.69
CA TRP A 162 -16.83 5.64 14.72
C TRP A 162 -16.96 6.23 13.30
N ILE A 163 -17.63 7.38 13.15
CA ILE A 163 -17.82 8.05 11.85
C ILE A 163 -16.48 8.52 11.29
N LEU A 164 -15.62 9.17 12.09
CA LEU A 164 -14.32 9.66 11.64
C LEU A 164 -13.40 8.51 11.19
N ASN A 165 -13.44 7.38 11.90
CA ASN A 165 -12.72 6.17 11.51
C ASN A 165 -13.29 5.56 10.22
N SER A 166 -14.62 5.56 10.07
CA SER A 166 -15.29 5.05 8.87
C SER A 166 -15.06 5.91 7.62
N LEU A 167 -14.87 7.22 7.79
CA LEU A 167 -14.62 8.16 6.71
C LEU A 167 -13.14 8.34 6.37
N GLN A 168 -12.23 7.57 6.98
CA GLN A 168 -10.79 7.71 6.75
C GLN A 168 -10.37 7.46 5.28
N GLN A 169 -11.09 6.59 4.56
CA GLN A 169 -10.81 6.32 3.16
C GLN A 169 -11.44 7.35 2.20
N SER A 170 -12.10 8.38 2.73
CA SER A 170 -12.71 9.45 1.95
C SER A 170 -11.97 10.79 2.11
N SER A 171 -12.17 11.67 1.16
CA SER A 171 -11.72 13.06 1.16
C SER A 171 -12.58 13.92 2.12
N LEU A 172 -12.47 13.63 3.42
CA LEU A 172 -13.19 14.35 4.47
C LEU A 172 -12.84 15.86 4.45
N ARG A 173 -13.87 16.69 4.51
CA ARG A 173 -13.79 18.14 4.69
C ARG A 173 -14.65 18.54 5.88
N VAL A 174 -14.12 19.43 6.71
CA VAL A 174 -14.81 19.98 7.87
C VAL A 174 -14.86 21.50 7.73
N ASP A 175 -16.07 22.04 7.85
CA ASP A 175 -16.34 23.47 7.75
C ASP A 175 -16.79 24.02 9.12
N THR A 176 -16.02 24.96 9.64
CA THR A 176 -16.28 25.64 10.92
C THR A 176 -17.02 26.97 10.75
N ASP A 177 -17.19 27.45 9.52
CA ASP A 177 -17.78 28.75 9.25
C ASP A 177 -19.23 28.81 9.70
N ASN A 178 -19.68 30.01 10.04
CA ASN A 178 -21.07 30.27 10.45
C ASN A 178 -21.60 29.36 11.57
N ALA A 179 -20.72 28.91 12.48
CA ALA A 179 -21.08 28.01 13.58
C ALA A 179 -21.61 26.65 13.12
N ARG A 180 -21.32 26.19 11.90
CA ARG A 180 -21.87 24.93 11.35
C ARG A 180 -21.42 23.71 12.14
N LEU A 181 -20.11 23.54 12.32
CA LEU A 181 -19.57 22.46 13.14
C LEU A 181 -20.07 22.55 14.60
N ALA A 182 -20.09 23.77 15.16
CA ALA A 182 -20.61 24.00 16.51
C ALA A 182 -22.10 23.62 16.63
N SER A 183 -22.92 23.96 15.63
CA SER A 183 -24.34 23.58 15.55
C SER A 183 -24.51 22.08 15.48
N LEU A 184 -23.71 21.41 14.64
CA LEU A 184 -23.74 19.96 14.48
C LEU A 184 -23.41 19.22 15.78
N ILE A 185 -22.48 19.76 16.55
CA ILE A 185 -22.03 19.15 17.81
C ILE A 185 -22.98 19.51 18.95
N ILE A 186 -23.37 20.78 19.13
CA ILE A 186 -24.04 21.31 20.34
C ILE A 186 -25.57 21.13 20.31
N LEU A 187 -26.23 21.25 19.15
CA LEU A 187 -27.69 21.20 19.08
C LEU A 187 -28.24 19.77 19.25
N PRO A 188 -29.22 19.53 20.14
CA PRO A 188 -29.86 18.21 20.31
C PRO A 188 -30.58 17.70 19.08
N GLN A 189 -31.11 18.60 18.24
CA GLN A 189 -31.78 18.22 16.99
C GLN A 189 -30.85 17.40 16.08
N ASN A 190 -29.53 17.60 16.21
CA ASN A 190 -28.50 16.89 15.45
C ASN A 190 -28.11 15.52 16.03
N ASP A 191 -28.65 15.09 17.18
CA ASP A 191 -28.39 13.74 17.70
C ASP A 191 -28.90 12.66 16.71
N ARG A 192 -30.01 12.95 16.01
CA ARG A 192 -30.51 12.12 14.91
C ARG A 192 -29.58 12.09 13.70
N TRP A 193 -28.84 13.17 13.43
CA TRP A 193 -27.85 13.21 12.36
C TRP A 193 -26.70 12.23 12.64
N TRP A 194 -26.17 12.24 13.87
CA TRP A 194 -25.08 11.33 14.28
C TRP A 194 -25.52 9.86 14.20
N GLU A 195 -26.74 9.56 14.64
CA GLU A 195 -27.33 8.22 14.54
C GLU A 195 -27.57 7.76 13.11
N LYS A 196 -28.13 8.65 12.28
CA LYS A 196 -28.41 8.36 10.88
C LYS A 196 -27.11 8.10 10.12
N LEU A 197 -26.08 8.90 10.35
CA LEU A 197 -24.80 8.72 9.67
C LEU A 197 -24.08 7.44 10.13
N LYS A 198 -24.07 7.14 11.44
CA LYS A 198 -23.52 5.87 11.96
C LYS A 198 -24.25 4.69 11.32
N SER A 199 -25.58 4.62 11.40
CA SER A 199 -26.36 3.50 10.83
C SER A 199 -26.23 3.35 9.32
N ARG A 200 -26.04 4.44 8.56
CA ARG A 200 -25.83 4.37 7.10
C ARG A 200 -24.43 3.89 6.70
N LEU A 201 -23.45 4.15 7.55
CA LEU A 201 -22.08 3.71 7.33
C LEU A 201 -21.83 2.30 7.90
N GLU A 202 -22.55 1.91 8.95
CA GLU A 202 -22.46 0.62 9.62
C GLU A 202 -22.95 -0.48 8.66
N TYR A 203 -22.12 -1.48 8.44
CA TYR A 203 -22.37 -2.51 7.45
C TYR A 203 -21.91 -3.87 7.96
N GLU A 204 -22.86 -4.80 8.01
CA GLU A 204 -22.71 -6.11 8.66
C GLU A 204 -21.92 -7.15 7.83
N HIS A 205 -21.53 -6.86 6.59
CA HIS A 205 -20.79 -7.82 5.76
C HIS A 205 -19.45 -7.26 5.25
N THR A 206 -18.42 -7.29 6.10
CA THR A 206 -17.03 -7.01 5.70
C THR A 206 -16.46 -8.08 4.75
N TRP A 207 -17.03 -9.29 4.72
CA TRP A 207 -16.56 -10.42 3.92
C TRP A 207 -17.65 -10.90 2.97
N SER A 208 -17.35 -11.00 1.66
CA SER A 208 -18.13 -11.90 0.82
C SER A 208 -17.67 -13.34 1.10
N ILE A 209 -18.61 -14.29 1.15
CA ILE A 209 -18.27 -15.72 1.30
C ILE A 209 -17.28 -16.13 0.20
N SER A 210 -17.43 -15.60 -1.02
CA SER A 210 -16.50 -15.83 -2.13
C SER A 210 -15.07 -15.38 -1.83
N ALA A 211 -14.87 -14.17 -1.29
CA ALA A 211 -13.54 -13.67 -0.95
C ALA A 211 -12.89 -14.52 0.15
N ALA A 212 -13.67 -14.89 1.17
CA ALA A 212 -13.22 -15.77 2.25
C ALA A 212 -12.74 -17.12 1.71
N THR A 213 -13.56 -17.77 0.88
CA THR A 213 -13.25 -19.06 0.27
C THR A 213 -12.02 -18.97 -0.66
N SER A 214 -11.89 -17.91 -1.45
CA SER A 214 -10.70 -17.71 -2.30
C SER A 214 -9.42 -17.59 -1.49
N ILE A 215 -9.42 -16.86 -0.37
CA ILE A 215 -8.25 -16.75 0.51
C ILE A 215 -7.87 -18.11 1.10
N VAL A 216 -8.85 -18.87 1.58
CA VAL A 216 -8.62 -20.23 2.13
C VAL A 216 -8.00 -21.14 1.07
N TRP A 217 -8.51 -21.12 -0.16
CA TRP A 217 -7.96 -21.93 -1.24
C TRP A 217 -6.53 -21.53 -1.62
N VAL A 218 -6.20 -20.24 -1.62
CA VAL A 218 -4.83 -19.78 -1.87
C VAL A 218 -3.88 -20.28 -0.78
N ILE A 219 -4.30 -20.25 0.49
CA ILE A 219 -3.50 -20.80 1.61
C ILE A 219 -3.27 -22.29 1.44
N ILE A 220 -4.33 -23.07 1.18
CA ILE A 220 -4.24 -24.52 0.99
C ILE A 220 -3.33 -24.85 -0.19
N ALA A 221 -3.53 -24.17 -1.33
CA ALA A 221 -2.71 -24.37 -2.52
C ALA A 221 -1.23 -24.06 -2.25
N TYR A 222 -0.93 -22.98 -1.53
CA TYR A 222 0.44 -22.63 -1.17
C TYR A 222 1.10 -23.65 -0.24
N VAL A 223 0.37 -24.12 0.78
CA VAL A 223 0.86 -25.16 1.71
C VAL A 223 1.15 -26.46 0.97
N PHE A 224 0.22 -26.91 0.11
CA PHE A 224 0.43 -28.12 -0.68
C PHE A 224 1.57 -27.97 -1.67
N THR A 225 1.73 -26.79 -2.28
CA THR A 225 2.87 -26.50 -3.16
C THR A 225 4.20 -26.58 -2.42
N ILE A 226 4.29 -26.06 -1.18
CA ILE A 226 5.50 -26.19 -0.35
C ILE A 226 5.77 -27.66 0.02
N ILE A 227 4.73 -28.42 0.39
CA ILE A 227 4.87 -29.84 0.73
C ILE A 227 5.38 -30.61 -0.49
N ASP A 228 4.77 -30.41 -1.67
CA ASP A 228 5.20 -31.02 -2.92
C ASP A 228 6.66 -30.65 -3.24
N TYR A 229 7.00 -29.36 -3.12
CA TYR A 229 8.35 -28.84 -3.37
C TYR A 229 9.44 -29.50 -2.52
N PHE A 230 9.14 -29.89 -1.28
CA PHE A 230 10.09 -30.56 -0.39
C PHE A 230 9.92 -32.08 -0.30
N SER A 231 8.85 -32.65 -0.85
CA SER A 231 8.56 -34.10 -0.84
C SER A 231 8.99 -34.80 -2.13
N ALA A 232 8.99 -34.10 -3.27
CA ALA A 232 9.55 -34.62 -4.50
C ALA A 232 11.06 -34.90 -4.30
N GLY A 233 11.53 -36.05 -4.80
CA GLY A 233 12.95 -36.38 -4.78
C GLY A 233 13.77 -35.23 -5.38
N LEU A 234 14.88 -34.86 -4.72
CA LEU A 234 15.71 -33.72 -5.10
C LEU A 234 16.17 -33.70 -6.58
N PRO A 235 16.45 -34.84 -7.26
CA PRO A 235 16.77 -34.86 -8.69
C PRO A 235 15.62 -34.39 -9.59
N THR A 236 14.36 -34.65 -9.22
CA THR A 236 13.18 -34.21 -9.97
C THR A 236 12.88 -32.71 -9.79
N ALA A 237 13.18 -32.15 -8.62
CA ALA A 237 13.05 -30.71 -8.35
C ALA A 237 14.11 -29.86 -9.10
N LEU A 238 15.23 -30.47 -9.49
CA LEU A 238 16.33 -29.83 -10.22
C LEU A 238 16.14 -29.84 -11.75
N ASN A 239 15.48 -30.87 -12.29
CA ASN A 239 15.24 -31.04 -13.73
C ASN A 239 14.09 -30.18 -14.31
N ALA A 240 13.30 -29.52 -13.46
CA ALA A 240 12.16 -28.70 -13.88
C ALA A 240 12.56 -27.22 -14.02
N ASN A 241 13.29 -26.89 -15.10
CA ASN A 241 13.52 -25.52 -15.61
C ASN A 241 13.96 -24.45 -14.58
N GLY A 242 14.79 -24.86 -13.63
CA GLY A 242 15.58 -23.92 -12.83
C GLY A 242 15.47 -24.11 -11.33
N GLN A 243 16.62 -24.14 -10.68
CA GLN A 243 16.71 -24.17 -9.23
C GLN A 243 16.07 -22.90 -8.60
N GLY A 244 15.37 -23.06 -7.48
CA GLY A 244 14.80 -21.93 -6.72
C GLY A 244 13.46 -21.38 -7.21
N VAL A 245 12.65 -22.15 -7.96
CA VAL A 245 11.32 -21.73 -8.45
C VAL A 245 10.38 -21.24 -7.33
N GLY A 246 10.49 -21.83 -6.14
CA GLY A 246 9.72 -21.42 -4.95
C GLY A 246 9.96 -20.00 -4.46
N SER A 247 10.99 -19.31 -4.98
CA SER A 247 11.22 -17.89 -4.74
C SER A 247 10.05 -17.00 -5.16
N ILE A 248 9.34 -17.34 -6.24
CA ILE A 248 8.16 -16.59 -6.69
C ILE A 248 7.05 -16.69 -5.64
N GLY A 249 6.79 -17.88 -5.09
CA GLY A 249 5.81 -18.04 -4.02
C GLY A 249 6.11 -17.18 -2.79
N SER A 250 7.38 -17.19 -2.35
CA SER A 250 7.82 -16.37 -1.22
C SER A 250 7.68 -14.86 -1.50
N LEU A 251 7.94 -14.46 -2.74
CA LEU A 251 7.86 -13.07 -3.19
C LEU A 251 6.43 -12.53 -3.19
N TRP A 252 5.43 -13.35 -3.52
CA TRP A 252 4.03 -12.93 -3.59
C TRP A 252 3.29 -13.04 -2.26
N LEU A 253 3.91 -13.67 -1.24
CA LEU A 253 3.28 -13.95 0.04
C LEU A 253 2.80 -12.69 0.79
N TRP A 254 3.39 -11.52 0.51
CA TRP A 254 2.93 -10.23 1.06
C TRP A 254 1.48 -9.89 0.70
N LEU A 255 0.96 -10.41 -0.41
CA LEU A 255 -0.37 -10.08 -0.90
C LEU A 255 -1.47 -10.55 0.05
N LEU A 256 -1.23 -11.68 0.73
CA LEU A 256 -2.17 -12.30 1.64
C LEU A 256 -2.57 -11.37 2.82
N PRO A 257 -1.64 -10.86 3.64
CA PRO A 257 -1.99 -9.98 4.74
C PRO A 257 -2.55 -8.63 4.25
N ILE A 258 -2.18 -8.16 3.05
CA ILE A 258 -2.75 -6.94 2.46
C ILE A 258 -4.22 -7.15 2.11
N VAL A 259 -4.56 -8.22 1.39
CA VAL A 259 -5.95 -8.52 1.01
C VAL A 259 -6.80 -8.79 2.24
N VAL A 260 -6.33 -9.64 3.16
CA VAL A 260 -7.06 -9.94 4.40
C VAL A 260 -7.29 -8.66 5.21
N GLY A 261 -6.23 -7.88 5.46
CA GLY A 261 -6.32 -6.66 6.26
C GLY A 261 -7.19 -5.59 5.62
N TRP A 262 -7.14 -5.45 4.30
CA TRP A 262 -8.05 -4.53 3.61
C TRP A 262 -9.49 -5.00 3.65
N LEU A 263 -9.80 -6.28 3.41
CA LEU A 263 -11.18 -6.79 3.50
C LEU A 263 -11.79 -6.54 4.88
N GLN A 264 -11.01 -6.68 5.95
CA GLN A 264 -11.47 -6.35 7.31
C GLN A 264 -11.82 -4.85 7.47
N ILE A 265 -11.22 -3.96 6.68
CA ILE A 265 -11.47 -2.51 6.69
C ILE A 265 -12.44 -2.07 5.57
N SER A 266 -12.71 -2.93 4.57
CA SER A 266 -13.08 -2.52 3.20
C SER A 266 -14.53 -2.06 2.93
N PRO A 267 -15.59 -2.33 3.70
CA PRO A 267 -16.91 -1.81 3.29
C PRO A 267 -16.96 -0.26 3.29
N LYS A 268 -15.88 0.39 3.75
CA LYS A 268 -15.63 1.83 3.86
C LYS A 268 -14.95 2.47 2.65
N CYS A 269 -14.77 1.79 1.51
CA CYS A 269 -14.01 2.34 0.36
C CYS A 269 -14.86 2.67 -0.88
N ASP A 270 -16.17 2.39 -0.86
CA ASP A 270 -17.09 2.73 -1.95
C ASP A 270 -17.44 4.22 -1.93
N SER A 271 -16.92 4.96 -2.91
CA SER A 271 -17.04 6.42 -2.96
C SER A 271 -18.48 6.91 -3.10
N ILE A 272 -19.29 6.27 -3.95
CA ILE A 272 -20.67 6.64 -4.23
C ILE A 272 -21.52 6.40 -2.99
N ARG A 273 -21.32 5.25 -2.35
CA ARG A 273 -22.05 4.89 -1.14
C ARG A 273 -21.72 5.83 0.02
N LEU A 274 -20.44 6.11 0.27
CA LEU A 274 -20.02 7.03 1.31
C LEU A 274 -20.59 8.43 1.10
N TYR A 275 -20.52 8.92 -0.15
CA TYR A 275 -21.08 10.21 -0.51
C TYR A 275 -22.59 10.26 -0.27
N LYS A 276 -23.33 9.23 -0.70
CA LYS A 276 -24.77 9.13 -0.48
C LYS A 276 -25.13 9.10 1.00
N ALA A 277 -24.38 8.36 1.82
CA ALA A 277 -24.58 8.30 3.27
C ALA A 277 -24.41 9.67 3.93
N VAL A 278 -23.36 10.43 3.55
CA VAL A 278 -23.11 11.78 4.07
C VAL A 278 -24.17 12.78 3.60
N VAL A 279 -24.54 12.76 2.32
CA VAL A 279 -25.57 13.66 1.76
C VAL A 279 -26.93 13.40 2.41
N GLU A 280 -27.32 12.14 2.57
CA GLU A 280 -28.58 11.78 3.24
C GLU A 280 -28.59 12.26 4.70
N ALA A 281 -27.49 12.07 5.45
CA ALA A 281 -27.38 12.59 6.81
C ALA A 281 -27.48 14.12 6.81
N ASN A 282 -26.76 14.80 5.92
CA ASN A 282 -26.77 16.27 5.85
C ASN A 282 -28.13 16.88 5.48
N SER A 283 -29.06 16.11 4.89
CA SER A 283 -30.42 16.56 4.63
C SER A 283 -31.25 16.85 5.90
N ILE A 284 -30.87 16.26 7.04
CA ILE A 284 -31.55 16.43 8.34
C ILE A 284 -30.75 17.26 9.34
N ALA A 285 -29.63 17.87 8.92
CA ALA A 285 -28.79 18.68 9.79
C ALA A 285 -29.45 20.05 10.10
N TYR A 286 -29.38 20.48 11.36
CA TYR A 286 -29.83 21.77 11.85
C TYR A 286 -28.66 22.71 12.09
N VAL A 287 -28.84 24.00 11.77
CA VAL A 287 -27.87 25.07 12.00
C VAL A 287 -28.55 26.22 12.74
N ALA A 288 -27.88 26.76 13.76
CA ALA A 288 -28.37 27.93 14.46
C ALA A 288 -28.31 29.18 13.57
N THR A 289 -29.33 30.02 13.64
CA THR A 289 -29.36 31.29 12.89
C THR A 289 -29.08 32.48 13.81
N ASN A 290 -29.00 33.69 13.26
CA ASN A 290 -28.72 34.90 14.04
C ASN A 290 -29.96 35.46 14.77
N SER A 291 -31.18 35.08 14.37
CA SER A 291 -32.40 35.76 14.81
C SER A 291 -33.65 34.87 14.86
N ALA A 292 -33.55 33.62 14.43
CA ALA A 292 -34.64 32.64 14.40
C ALA A 292 -34.20 31.34 15.08
N PRO A 293 -35.13 30.48 15.53
CA PRO A 293 -34.80 29.16 16.05
C PRO A 293 -33.96 28.35 15.04
N PRO A 294 -33.18 27.36 15.48
CA PRO A 294 -32.38 26.53 14.58
C PRO A 294 -33.25 25.93 13.47
N ILE A 295 -32.79 26.08 12.23
CA ILE A 295 -33.49 25.54 11.05
C ILE A 295 -32.62 24.53 10.31
N LEU A 296 -33.25 23.78 9.41
CA LEU A 296 -32.56 22.85 8.53
C LEU A 296 -31.50 23.59 7.68
N ALA A 297 -30.27 23.06 7.69
CA ALA A 297 -29.12 23.61 6.96
C ALA A 297 -29.42 23.80 5.47
N SER A 298 -30.12 22.82 4.88
CA SER A 298 -30.53 22.80 3.47
C SER A 298 -31.44 23.95 3.05
N ARG A 299 -32.09 24.64 4.00
CA ARG A 299 -32.92 25.82 3.72
C ARG A 299 -32.11 27.11 3.63
N ILE A 300 -30.89 27.13 4.18
CA ILE A 300 -30.02 28.32 4.21
C ILE A 300 -28.97 28.25 3.10
N SER A 301 -28.27 27.12 3.01
CA SER A 301 -27.14 26.95 2.10
C SER A 301 -26.91 25.47 1.79
N ASN A 302 -26.22 25.22 0.68
CA ASN A 302 -25.71 23.88 0.34
C ASN A 302 -24.40 23.55 1.10
N GLU A 303 -23.85 24.48 1.86
CA GLU A 303 -22.63 24.29 2.66
C GLU A 303 -22.91 23.46 3.92
N GLN A 304 -22.04 22.49 4.20
CA GLN A 304 -22.24 21.45 5.20
C GLN A 304 -21.05 21.40 6.15
N ALA A 305 -21.32 21.16 7.45
CA ALA A 305 -20.27 21.06 8.47
C ALA A 305 -19.27 19.92 8.20
N ILE A 306 -19.77 18.78 7.71
CA ILE A 306 -18.96 17.63 7.32
C ILE A 306 -19.36 17.23 5.90
N SER A 307 -18.40 17.15 4.99
CA SER A 307 -18.63 16.77 3.59
C SER A 307 -17.51 15.90 3.02
N ILE A 308 -17.78 15.25 1.89
CA ILE A 308 -16.83 14.43 1.13
C ILE A 308 -16.69 15.02 -0.28
N GLU A 309 -15.44 15.23 -0.72
CA GLU A 309 -15.14 15.79 -2.04
C GLU A 309 -14.76 14.69 -3.05
N LEU A 310 -15.70 14.27 -3.89
CA LEU A 310 -15.48 13.18 -4.86
C LEU A 310 -14.58 13.56 -6.04
N THR A 311 -14.46 14.85 -6.36
CA THR A 311 -13.72 15.34 -7.52
C THR A 311 -12.72 16.39 -7.11
N ALA A 312 -11.45 16.19 -7.47
CA ALA A 312 -10.40 17.16 -7.16
C ALA A 312 -10.51 18.39 -8.06
N THR A 313 -10.74 19.55 -7.47
CA THR A 313 -10.60 20.86 -8.13
C THR A 313 -9.13 21.22 -8.36
N ASP A 314 -8.23 20.73 -7.50
CA ASP A 314 -6.79 20.93 -7.59
C ASP A 314 -6.05 19.67 -8.07
N ASN A 315 -5.27 19.81 -9.14
CA ASN A 315 -4.36 18.78 -9.63
C ASN A 315 -3.41 18.21 -8.55
N ALA A 316 -3.01 19.00 -7.55
CA ALA A 316 -2.13 18.54 -6.47
C ALA A 316 -2.82 17.54 -5.52
N ARG A 317 -4.17 17.53 -5.47
CA ARG A 317 -5.00 16.78 -4.51
C ARG A 317 -5.75 15.60 -5.12
N VAL A 318 -5.52 15.29 -6.40
CA VAL A 318 -6.21 14.20 -7.14
C VAL A 318 -6.25 12.87 -6.36
N ASP A 319 -5.13 12.46 -5.76
CA ASP A 319 -5.05 11.18 -5.03
C ASP A 319 -5.80 11.21 -3.69
N GLU A 320 -6.11 12.39 -3.13
CA GLU A 320 -6.94 12.49 -1.93
C GLU A 320 -8.38 12.05 -2.18
N CYS A 321 -8.90 12.29 -3.39
CA CYS A 321 -10.28 11.96 -3.80
C CYS A 321 -10.45 10.47 -4.16
N ALA A 322 -9.36 9.74 -4.39
CA ALA A 322 -9.42 8.34 -4.80
C ALA A 322 -9.63 7.43 -3.57
N THR A 323 -10.82 6.88 -3.38
CA THR A 323 -11.17 6.08 -2.20
C THR A 323 -10.49 4.72 -2.01
N PRO A 324 -9.82 4.07 -3.00
CA PRO A 324 -9.12 2.82 -2.72
C PRO A 324 -8.08 2.96 -1.59
N PRO A 325 -7.95 1.95 -0.70
CA PRO A 325 -7.09 2.02 0.48
C PRO A 325 -5.63 2.35 0.21
N VAL A 326 -5.09 1.92 -0.93
CA VAL A 326 -3.70 2.20 -1.31
C VAL A 326 -3.39 3.71 -1.32
N TYR A 327 -4.37 4.56 -1.60
CA TYR A 327 -4.25 6.03 -1.62
C TYR A 327 -4.29 6.71 -0.24
N ASN A 328 -4.40 5.96 0.86
CA ASN A 328 -4.44 6.53 2.21
C ASN A 328 -3.19 7.39 2.54
N TYR A 329 -2.05 7.14 1.89
CA TYR A 329 -0.85 8.01 2.00
C TYR A 329 -1.16 9.48 1.66
N ALA A 330 -2.04 9.76 0.69
CA ALA A 330 -2.40 11.11 0.27
C ALA A 330 -3.42 11.75 1.23
N ARG A 331 -4.32 10.95 1.79
CA ARG A 331 -5.40 11.42 2.69
C ARG A 331 -4.97 11.63 4.13
N PHE A 332 -3.92 10.96 4.58
CA PHE A 332 -3.55 10.92 5.99
C PHE A 332 -3.49 12.30 6.67
N LEU A 333 -2.74 13.24 6.10
CA LEU A 333 -2.55 14.58 6.67
C LEU A 333 -3.83 15.44 6.65
N PRO A 334 -4.54 15.60 5.51
CA PRO A 334 -5.79 16.37 5.49
C PRO A 334 -6.91 15.73 6.33
N TRP A 335 -7.00 14.39 6.37
CA TRP A 335 -7.94 13.70 7.25
C TRP A 335 -7.61 13.95 8.73
N ARG A 336 -6.32 13.85 9.12
CA ARG A 336 -5.88 14.16 10.48
C ARG A 336 -6.26 15.60 10.86
N GLN A 337 -6.05 16.56 9.98
CA GLN A 337 -6.42 17.96 10.24
C GLN A 337 -7.93 18.10 10.49
N SER A 338 -8.75 17.43 9.68
CA SER A 338 -10.21 17.39 9.86
C SER A 338 -10.61 16.76 11.20
N VAL A 339 -9.96 15.66 11.60
CA VAL A 339 -10.17 15.04 12.92
C VAL A 339 -9.80 15.99 14.05
N MET A 340 -8.68 16.70 13.93
CA MET A 340 -8.25 17.67 14.96
C MET A 340 -9.27 18.80 15.13
N LEU A 341 -9.84 19.33 14.04
CA LEU A 341 -10.89 20.36 14.12
C LEU A 341 -12.13 19.86 14.88
N VAL A 342 -12.57 18.63 14.58
CA VAL A 342 -13.71 18.02 15.29
C VAL A 342 -13.34 17.74 16.75
N SER A 343 -12.15 17.20 17.00
CA SER A 343 -11.65 16.90 18.34
C SER A 343 -11.54 18.14 19.22
N ASP A 344 -11.04 19.25 18.68
CA ASP A 344 -10.90 20.52 19.39
C ASP A 344 -12.28 21.06 19.76
N ALA A 345 -13.26 20.98 18.83
CA ALA A 345 -14.63 21.34 19.13
C ALA A 345 -15.19 20.48 20.28
N PHE A 346 -15.11 19.15 20.19
CA PHE A 346 -15.55 18.23 21.26
C PHE A 346 -14.83 18.46 22.60
N ALA A 347 -13.53 18.77 22.58
CA ALA A 347 -12.76 19.07 23.78
C ALA A 347 -13.32 20.32 24.50
N ILE A 348 -13.58 21.40 23.76
CA ILE A 348 -14.13 22.64 24.30
C ILE A 348 -15.53 22.39 24.87
N VAL A 349 -16.40 21.71 24.11
CA VAL A 349 -17.78 21.49 24.56
C VAL A 349 -17.80 20.55 25.78
N SER A 350 -16.94 19.54 25.82
CA SER A 350 -16.81 18.61 26.94
C SER A 350 -16.29 19.30 28.22
N GLU A 351 -15.28 20.17 28.11
CA GLU A 351 -14.74 20.91 29.27
C GLU A 351 -15.83 21.83 29.86
N ARG A 352 -16.50 22.60 28.99
CA ARG A 352 -17.58 23.51 29.41
C ARG A 352 -18.78 22.78 29.99
N ASN A 353 -19.15 21.63 29.41
CA ASN A 353 -20.21 20.77 29.93
C ASN A 353 -19.87 20.22 31.32
N HIS A 354 -18.61 19.86 31.58
CA HIS A 354 -18.17 19.36 32.88
C HIS A 354 -18.27 20.42 33.98
N ILE A 355 -17.94 21.67 33.67
CA ILE A 355 -18.02 22.80 34.62
C ILE A 355 -19.40 23.48 34.67
N HIS A 356 -20.39 22.92 33.97
CA HIS A 356 -21.77 23.43 33.91
C HIS A 356 -21.84 24.90 33.43
N ASP A 357 -21.02 25.24 32.41
CA ASP A 357 -20.98 26.59 31.83
C ASP A 357 -22.23 26.89 31.01
N GLN A 358 -22.75 28.11 31.08
CA GLN A 358 -24.00 28.48 30.42
C GLN A 358 -23.79 28.64 28.90
N ILE A 359 -24.64 28.00 28.09
CA ILE A 359 -24.63 28.17 26.63
C ILE A 359 -25.29 29.49 26.23
N ILE A 360 -26.41 29.83 26.87
CA ILE A 360 -27.12 31.09 26.69
C ILE A 360 -26.86 31.95 27.94
N PRO A 361 -26.38 33.20 27.79
CA PRO A 361 -26.13 34.06 28.93
C PRO A 361 -27.37 34.20 29.81
N LYS A 362 -27.21 34.01 31.13
CA LYS A 362 -28.26 34.16 32.16
C LYS A 362 -29.34 33.06 32.16
N VAL A 363 -29.18 32.02 31.35
CA VAL A 363 -30.00 30.79 31.45
C VAL A 363 -29.18 29.76 32.22
N GLU A 364 -29.76 29.19 33.28
CA GLU A 364 -29.09 28.17 34.08
C GLU A 364 -28.73 26.95 33.23
N TRP A 365 -27.56 26.35 33.47
CA TRP A 365 -27.16 25.16 32.73
C TRP A 365 -28.14 24.02 33.00
N ARG A 366 -28.65 23.41 31.92
CA ARG A 366 -29.47 22.21 31.97
C ARG A 366 -28.90 21.17 31.01
N CYS A 367 -29.16 19.89 31.29
CA CYS A 367 -28.90 18.82 30.34
C CYS A 367 -29.57 19.16 29.01
N ARG A 368 -28.81 19.01 27.92
CA ARG A 368 -29.23 19.30 26.55
C ARG A 368 -30.66 18.81 26.28
N ASN A 369 -31.62 19.74 26.17
CA ASN A 369 -33.03 19.48 25.87
C ASN A 369 -33.44 20.25 24.60
N ALA A 370 -34.55 19.86 23.99
CA ALA A 370 -35.02 20.49 22.74
C ALA A 370 -35.58 21.90 22.95
N GLU A 371 -36.11 22.20 24.15
CA GLU A 371 -36.75 23.48 24.45
C GLU A 371 -35.75 24.64 24.54
N ASP A 372 -34.60 24.44 25.21
CA ASP A 372 -33.56 25.47 25.32
C ASP A 372 -32.81 25.65 23.99
N ALA A 373 -32.85 24.63 23.11
CA ALA A 373 -32.20 24.67 21.81
C ALA A 373 -32.87 25.65 20.84
N ASP A 374 -34.17 25.90 20.96
CA ASP A 374 -34.90 26.85 20.11
C ASP A 374 -34.50 28.31 20.41
N LEU A 375 -33.88 28.57 21.55
CA LEU A 375 -33.35 29.88 21.96
C LEU A 375 -31.87 30.07 21.57
N MET A 376 -31.19 29.03 21.05
CA MET A 376 -29.77 29.09 20.70
C MET A 376 -29.53 29.79 19.37
N THR A 377 -28.72 30.86 19.43
CA THR A 377 -28.31 31.66 18.27
C THR A 377 -26.91 31.27 17.81
N ALA A 378 -26.57 31.53 16.54
CA ALA A 378 -25.23 31.28 15.99
C ALA A 378 -24.12 32.00 16.77
N SER A 379 -24.39 33.17 17.35
CA SER A 379 -23.47 33.89 18.25
C SER A 379 -23.21 33.10 19.53
N HIS A 380 -24.27 32.64 20.21
CA HIS A 380 -24.16 31.81 21.41
C HIS A 380 -23.30 30.57 21.16
N LEU A 381 -23.54 29.87 20.04
CA LEU A 381 -22.75 28.68 19.70
C LEU A 381 -21.30 29.01 19.36
N LYS A 382 -21.03 30.11 18.63
CA LYS A 382 -19.66 30.55 18.35
C LYS A 382 -18.91 30.86 19.63
N ASP A 383 -19.52 31.57 20.57
CA ASP A 383 -18.88 31.97 21.81
C ASP A 383 -18.68 30.79 22.76
N TYR A 384 -19.63 29.85 22.81
CA TYR A 384 -19.49 28.60 23.56
C TYR A 384 -18.41 27.69 22.96
N SER A 385 -18.23 27.71 21.63
CA SER A 385 -17.20 26.94 20.92
C SER A 385 -15.78 27.52 21.02
N LYS A 386 -15.59 28.65 21.70
CA LYS A 386 -14.25 29.21 21.96
C LYS A 386 -13.65 28.64 23.26
N PRO A 387 -12.32 28.39 23.32
CA PRO A 387 -11.67 28.06 24.59
C PRO A 387 -11.87 29.18 25.62
N ARG A 388 -12.05 28.83 26.90
CA ARG A 388 -12.11 29.81 27.99
C ARG A 388 -10.74 30.47 28.18
N GLU A 389 -10.72 31.77 28.49
CA GLU A 389 -9.49 32.47 28.86
C GLU A 389 -8.82 31.79 30.06
N GLY A 390 -7.54 31.43 29.90
CA GLY A 390 -6.76 30.70 30.92
C GLY A 390 -6.87 29.17 30.89
N SER A 391 -7.68 28.56 30.00
CA SER A 391 -7.72 27.10 29.86
C SER A 391 -6.40 26.57 29.26
N ARG A 392 -5.92 25.41 29.77
CA ARG A 392 -4.77 24.69 29.20
C ARG A 392 -5.01 24.28 27.73
N LEU A 393 -6.26 24.29 27.28
CA LEU A 393 -6.64 24.03 25.90
C LEU A 393 -6.16 25.10 24.91
N HIS A 394 -5.87 26.32 25.39
CA HIS A 394 -5.33 27.42 24.59
C HIS A 394 -3.93 27.10 24.00
N GLN A 395 -3.20 26.14 24.59
CA GLN A 395 -1.91 25.65 24.05
C GLN A 395 -2.06 24.51 23.03
N LEU A 396 -3.19 23.81 22.99
CA LEU A 396 -3.43 22.68 22.07
C LEU A 396 -3.79 23.15 20.65
N THR A 397 -4.38 24.35 20.53
CA THR A 397 -4.91 24.94 19.28
C THR A 397 -3.83 25.33 18.26
N ARG A 398 -2.53 25.19 18.58
CA ARG A 398 -1.39 25.63 17.75
C ARG A 398 -0.57 24.51 17.11
N ARG A 399 -1.07 23.27 17.06
CA ARG A 399 -0.38 22.13 16.39
C ARG A 399 -0.95 21.80 15.01
N HIS A 400 -1.12 22.83 14.18
CA HIS A 400 -1.51 22.65 12.77
C HIS A 400 -0.27 22.37 11.89
N GLY A 401 0.30 21.17 12.05
CA GLY A 401 1.46 20.68 11.28
C GLY A 401 1.76 19.21 11.55
N LEU A 402 2.80 18.65 10.93
CA LEU A 402 3.35 17.33 11.30
C LEU A 402 3.88 17.38 12.74
N ASP A 403 3.11 16.83 13.67
CA ASP A 403 3.54 16.69 15.06
C ASP A 403 4.26 15.34 15.28
N ALA A 404 4.87 15.18 16.45
CA ALA A 404 5.56 13.94 16.83
C ALA A 404 4.63 12.71 16.78
N SER A 405 3.32 12.88 17.02
CA SER A 405 2.34 11.80 16.95
C SER A 405 2.06 11.33 15.52
N ALA A 406 1.93 12.27 14.58
CA ALA A 406 1.79 11.96 13.15
C ALA A 406 3.07 11.29 12.62
N LEU A 407 4.23 11.87 12.93
CA LEU A 407 5.54 11.30 12.54
C LEU A 407 5.74 9.90 13.10
N SER A 408 5.43 9.67 14.38
CA SER A 408 5.53 8.35 15.00
C SER A 408 4.69 7.29 14.27
N ARG A 409 3.44 7.61 13.93
CA ARG A 409 2.58 6.69 13.15
C ARG A 409 3.13 6.43 11.76
N MET A 410 3.62 7.46 11.08
CA MET A 410 4.25 7.29 9.77
C MET A 410 5.50 6.39 9.85
N LEU A 411 6.36 6.59 10.86
CA LEU A 411 7.57 5.78 11.05
C LEU A 411 7.24 4.32 11.39
N ILE A 412 6.29 4.07 12.30
CA ILE A 412 5.85 2.70 12.64
C ILE A 412 5.25 2.02 11.41
N ALA A 413 4.35 2.71 10.68
CA ALA A 413 3.77 2.17 9.45
C ALA A 413 4.84 1.86 8.39
N SER A 414 5.86 2.72 8.27
CA SER A 414 6.98 2.53 7.34
C SER A 414 7.83 1.32 7.73
N GLY A 415 8.19 1.20 9.01
CA GLY A 415 9.00 0.09 9.51
C GLY A 415 8.31 -1.26 9.28
N VAL A 416 7.03 -1.37 9.66
CA VAL A 416 6.26 -2.61 9.48
C VAL A 416 6.03 -2.94 7.99
N ALA A 417 5.80 -1.93 7.15
CA ALA A 417 5.67 -2.10 5.71
C ALA A 417 6.97 -2.56 5.02
N LEU A 418 8.11 -1.97 5.40
CA LEU A 418 9.42 -2.36 4.88
C LEU A 418 9.80 -3.77 5.35
N THR A 419 9.48 -4.13 6.60
CA THR A 419 9.67 -5.51 7.09
C THR A 419 8.88 -6.52 6.27
N LEU A 420 7.63 -6.23 5.91
CA LEU A 420 6.85 -7.12 5.04
C LEU A 420 7.45 -7.22 3.63
N GLN A 421 7.76 -6.07 3.01
CA GLN A 421 8.33 -6.03 1.66
C GLN A 421 9.66 -6.78 1.57
N TRP A 422 10.62 -6.41 2.42
CA TRP A 422 11.97 -6.97 2.38
C TRP A 422 12.04 -8.36 3.03
N GLY A 423 11.12 -8.71 3.93
CA GLY A 423 10.97 -10.08 4.42
C GLY A 423 10.58 -11.05 3.31
N THR A 424 9.61 -10.67 2.46
CA THR A 424 9.16 -11.52 1.34
C THR A 424 10.07 -11.43 0.12
N THR A 425 10.48 -10.23 -0.28
CA THR A 425 11.42 -10.03 -1.41
C THR A 425 12.82 -10.52 -1.09
N GLY A 426 13.30 -10.25 0.13
CA GLY A 426 14.60 -10.72 0.61
C GLY A 426 14.63 -12.24 0.73
N ALA A 427 13.54 -12.87 1.19
CA ALA A 427 13.41 -14.33 1.15
C ALA A 427 13.51 -14.90 -0.27
N ALA A 428 12.78 -14.32 -1.23
CA ALA A 428 12.85 -14.72 -2.63
C ALA A 428 14.25 -14.55 -3.23
N ALA A 429 14.90 -13.42 -2.95
CA ALA A 429 16.29 -13.16 -3.35
C ALA A 429 17.25 -14.17 -2.70
N MET A 430 17.10 -14.45 -1.41
CA MET A 430 17.93 -15.39 -0.66
C MET A 430 17.83 -16.82 -1.22
N ILE A 431 16.61 -17.29 -1.52
CA ILE A 431 16.37 -18.62 -2.12
C ILE A 431 17.21 -18.79 -3.38
N VAL A 432 17.22 -17.79 -4.26
CA VAL A 432 17.95 -17.88 -5.54
C VAL A 432 19.43 -17.51 -5.40
N TRP A 433 19.80 -16.68 -4.44
CA TRP A 433 21.20 -16.30 -4.20
C TRP A 433 22.05 -17.48 -3.73
N PHE A 434 21.50 -18.29 -2.83
CA PHE A 434 22.18 -19.48 -2.29
C PHE A 434 21.91 -20.74 -3.11
N THR A 435 21.32 -20.57 -4.28
CA THR A 435 21.19 -21.61 -5.27
C THR A 435 22.43 -21.59 -6.16
N PRO A 436 23.20 -22.70 -6.29
CA PRO A 436 24.41 -22.72 -7.10
C PRO A 436 24.13 -22.38 -8.57
N THR A 437 24.86 -21.47 -9.22
CA THR A 437 26.05 -20.73 -8.77
C THR A 437 25.74 -19.65 -7.72
N ILE A 438 26.36 -19.76 -6.54
CA ILE A 438 26.12 -18.85 -5.41
C ILE A 438 26.53 -17.43 -5.80
N GLY A 439 25.59 -16.50 -5.73
CA GLY A 439 25.84 -15.09 -6.02
C GLY A 439 24.65 -14.32 -6.57
N LEU A 440 24.94 -13.10 -7.03
CA LEU A 440 23.96 -12.26 -7.71
C LEU A 440 23.85 -12.69 -9.17
N GLY A 441 22.76 -13.39 -9.51
CA GLY A 441 22.38 -13.77 -10.87
C GLY A 441 21.22 -12.93 -11.39
N CYS A 442 20.76 -13.23 -12.61
CA CYS A 442 19.64 -12.51 -13.24
C CYS A 442 18.36 -12.54 -12.38
N ARG A 443 18.06 -13.70 -11.79
CA ARG A 443 16.85 -13.93 -10.99
C ARG A 443 16.86 -13.13 -9.68
N SER A 444 17.92 -13.25 -8.89
CA SER A 444 18.05 -12.51 -7.63
C SER A 444 18.15 -11.00 -7.85
N ALA A 445 18.84 -10.54 -8.89
CA ALA A 445 18.88 -9.13 -9.28
C ALA A 445 17.49 -8.58 -9.63
N THR A 446 16.68 -9.37 -10.34
CA THR A 446 15.30 -9.02 -10.73
C THR A 446 14.40 -8.79 -9.52
N TYR A 447 14.51 -9.65 -8.49
CA TYR A 447 13.76 -9.49 -7.24
C TYR A 447 14.25 -8.31 -6.40
N ILE A 448 15.57 -8.12 -6.30
CA ILE A 448 16.14 -6.96 -5.60
C ILE A 448 15.67 -5.67 -6.26
N LEU A 449 15.70 -5.60 -7.61
CA LEU A 449 15.19 -4.46 -8.36
C LEU A 449 13.72 -4.20 -8.04
N TYR A 450 12.87 -5.23 -8.01
CA TYR A 450 11.47 -5.11 -7.63
C TYR A 450 11.29 -4.50 -6.22
N GLY A 451 12.05 -4.98 -5.24
CA GLY A 451 12.02 -4.46 -3.86
C GLY A 451 12.50 -3.02 -3.74
N VAL A 452 13.59 -2.67 -4.45
CA VAL A 452 14.11 -1.30 -4.51
C VAL A 452 13.09 -0.36 -5.15
N LEU A 453 12.55 -0.71 -6.31
CA LEU A 453 11.56 0.12 -7.00
C LEU A 453 10.28 0.29 -6.18
N SER A 454 9.81 -0.77 -5.50
CA SER A 454 8.69 -0.66 -4.56
C SER A 454 8.96 0.36 -3.45
N THR A 455 10.16 0.33 -2.87
CA THR A 455 10.58 1.26 -1.81
C THR A 455 10.69 2.69 -2.33
N VAL A 456 11.26 2.89 -3.53
CA VAL A 456 11.37 4.20 -4.17
C VAL A 456 9.99 4.80 -4.45
N VAL A 457 9.05 4.01 -4.99
CA VAL A 457 7.67 4.44 -5.22
C VAL A 457 7.02 4.91 -3.94
N TRP A 458 7.10 4.10 -2.87
CA TRP A 458 6.56 4.47 -1.57
C TRP A 458 7.13 5.80 -1.07
N PHE A 459 8.46 5.95 -1.11
CA PHE A 459 9.13 7.17 -0.67
C PHE A 459 8.69 8.40 -1.48
N MET A 460 8.63 8.29 -2.81
CA MET A 460 8.18 9.37 -3.70
C MET A 460 6.74 9.81 -3.39
N LEU A 461 5.84 8.85 -3.17
CA LEU A 461 4.41 9.13 -2.95
C LEU A 461 4.12 9.70 -1.56
N VAL A 462 4.77 9.19 -0.52
CA VAL A 462 4.69 9.78 0.83
C VAL A 462 5.27 11.18 0.83
N THR A 463 6.43 11.39 0.20
CA THR A 463 7.05 12.72 0.10
C THR A 463 6.16 13.69 -0.67
N SER A 464 5.55 13.23 -1.78
CA SER A 464 4.58 14.02 -2.52
C SER A 464 3.39 14.44 -1.66
N SER A 465 2.86 13.56 -0.81
CA SER A 465 1.72 13.87 0.07
C SER A 465 2.07 14.97 1.07
N ILE A 466 3.25 14.86 1.69
CA ILE A 466 3.77 15.88 2.61
C ILE A 466 3.91 17.24 1.90
N LEU A 467 4.54 17.25 0.72
CA LEU A 467 4.71 18.48 -0.06
C LEU A 467 3.38 19.09 -0.50
N THR A 468 2.42 18.27 -0.93
CA THR A 468 1.06 18.74 -1.26
C THR A 468 0.44 19.42 -0.06
N HIS A 469 0.43 18.77 1.11
CA HIS A 469 -0.18 19.30 2.33
C HIS A 469 0.38 20.67 2.72
N TYR A 470 1.70 20.84 2.68
CA TYR A 470 2.33 22.14 2.99
C TYR A 470 2.09 23.20 1.91
N SER A 471 2.00 22.80 0.64
CA SER A 471 1.73 23.74 -0.46
C SER A 471 0.29 24.24 -0.49
N THR A 472 -0.69 23.43 -0.05
CA THR A 472 -2.12 23.78 -0.10
C THR A 472 -2.59 24.49 1.17
N ASN A 473 -1.99 24.19 2.33
CA ASN A 473 -2.36 24.81 3.60
C ASN A 473 -1.56 26.08 3.93
N CYS A 474 -0.69 26.55 3.04
CA CYS A 474 -0.02 27.83 3.22
C CYS A 474 -1.03 28.97 3.00
N PRO A 475 -1.35 29.78 4.02
CA PRO A 475 -2.43 30.76 3.93
C PRO A 475 -2.08 31.87 2.94
N ALA A 476 -2.91 32.02 1.92
CA ALA A 476 -2.91 33.16 1.00
C ALA A 476 -3.28 34.50 1.68
N GLN A 477 -3.53 34.52 2.99
CA GLN A 477 -3.86 35.72 3.77
C GLN A 477 -2.65 36.39 4.44
N LEU A 478 -1.46 35.78 4.39
CA LEU A 478 -0.20 36.45 4.79
C LEU A 478 0.38 37.33 3.67
N PHE A 479 -0.42 37.65 2.65
CA PHE A 479 -0.05 38.47 1.49
C PHE A 479 -0.05 39.97 1.81
N GLY A 480 0.75 40.32 2.81
CA GLY A 480 1.51 41.57 2.84
C GLY A 480 2.98 41.29 2.55
N GLY A 481 3.34 40.92 1.31
CA GLY A 481 4.67 41.21 0.77
C GLY A 481 5.72 40.10 0.56
N ASP A 482 5.51 38.84 0.96
CA ASP A 482 6.63 37.87 0.99
C ASP A 482 6.73 36.93 -0.25
N PHE A 483 7.32 37.43 -1.34
CA PHE A 483 7.52 36.72 -2.62
C PHE A 483 8.21 35.35 -2.47
N VAL A 484 9.14 35.24 -1.51
CA VAL A 484 9.93 34.02 -1.26
C VAL A 484 9.04 32.87 -0.80
N LEU A 485 8.04 33.13 0.04
CA LEU A 485 7.12 32.11 0.55
C LEU A 485 6.20 31.58 -0.56
N ALA A 486 5.71 32.48 -1.41
CA ALA A 486 4.90 32.12 -2.59
C ALA A 486 5.70 31.26 -3.59
N LEU A 487 6.98 31.59 -3.81
CA LEU A 487 7.86 30.81 -4.67
C LEU A 487 8.11 29.40 -4.09
N ARG A 488 8.37 29.28 -2.78
CA ARG A 488 8.56 28.00 -2.09
C ARG A 488 7.32 27.11 -2.21
N ALA A 489 6.13 27.65 -1.95
CA ALA A 489 4.87 26.90 -2.08
C ALA A 489 4.64 26.42 -3.53
N ARG A 490 4.95 27.26 -4.53
CA ARG A 490 4.85 26.90 -5.94
C ARG A 490 5.83 25.79 -6.34
N VAL A 491 7.09 25.87 -5.91
CA VAL A 491 8.10 24.84 -6.17
C VAL A 491 7.72 23.53 -5.49
N ALA A 492 7.31 23.57 -4.21
CA ALA A 492 6.84 22.39 -3.48
C ALA A 492 5.65 21.72 -4.19
N ARG A 493 4.70 22.51 -4.70
CA ARG A 493 3.55 22.00 -5.47
C ARG A 493 3.97 21.33 -6.78
N LEU A 494 4.88 21.94 -7.53
CA LEU A 494 5.38 21.35 -8.79
C LEU A 494 6.15 20.05 -8.52
N LEU A 495 7.00 20.05 -7.50
CA LEU A 495 7.76 18.86 -7.07
C LEU A 495 6.82 17.74 -6.60
N ALA A 496 5.78 18.06 -5.82
CA ALA A 496 4.77 17.09 -5.40
C ALA A 496 4.11 16.42 -6.62
N ILE A 497 3.63 17.22 -7.58
CA ILE A 497 2.99 16.70 -8.79
C ILE A 497 3.96 15.82 -9.60
N PHE A 498 5.23 16.23 -9.71
CA PHE A 498 6.26 15.46 -10.40
C PHE A 498 6.52 14.11 -9.71
N LEU A 499 6.83 14.10 -8.40
CA LEU A 499 7.09 12.89 -7.63
C LEU A 499 5.90 11.92 -7.70
N ARG A 500 4.68 12.44 -7.60
CA ARG A 500 3.45 11.63 -7.69
C ARG A 500 3.31 10.92 -9.03
N ARG A 501 3.50 11.66 -10.13
CA ARG A 501 3.37 11.12 -11.49
C ARG A 501 4.47 10.11 -11.77
N SER A 502 5.72 10.46 -11.46
CA SER A 502 6.87 9.58 -11.64
C SER A 502 6.73 8.30 -10.80
N GLY A 503 6.32 8.42 -9.53
CA GLY A 503 6.09 7.28 -8.65
C GLY A 503 5.03 6.32 -9.21
N LYS A 504 3.91 6.82 -9.72
CA LYS A 504 2.86 6.00 -10.35
C LYS A 504 3.32 5.31 -11.64
N VAL A 505 4.13 5.98 -12.45
CA VAL A 505 4.73 5.38 -13.66
C VAL A 505 5.71 4.26 -13.29
N ILE A 506 6.60 4.51 -12.33
CA ILE A 506 7.54 3.50 -11.82
C ILE A 506 6.77 2.31 -11.24
N ALA A 507 5.72 2.56 -10.46
CA ALA A 507 4.87 1.49 -9.91
C ALA A 507 4.24 0.65 -11.03
N THR A 508 3.71 1.29 -12.06
CA THR A 508 3.14 0.57 -13.21
C THR A 508 4.18 -0.31 -13.89
N ILE A 509 5.37 0.22 -14.15
CA ILE A 509 6.47 -0.54 -14.74
C ILE A 509 6.87 -1.71 -13.83
N ASN A 510 6.98 -1.47 -12.52
CA ASN A 510 7.35 -2.49 -11.54
C ASN A 510 6.28 -3.60 -11.40
N ALA A 511 5.00 -3.25 -11.53
CA ALA A 511 3.89 -4.21 -11.55
C ALA A 511 3.91 -5.10 -12.80
N VAL A 512 4.21 -4.53 -13.97
CA VAL A 512 4.40 -5.32 -15.20
C VAL A 512 5.64 -6.20 -15.07
N TRP A 513 6.73 -5.64 -14.52
CA TRP A 513 8.01 -6.33 -14.32
C TRP A 513 7.87 -7.58 -13.45
N ILE A 514 7.13 -7.52 -12.33
CA ILE A 514 6.97 -8.67 -11.43
C ILE A 514 6.17 -9.81 -12.04
N VAL A 515 5.12 -9.50 -12.81
CA VAL A 515 4.33 -10.51 -13.53
C VAL A 515 5.14 -11.11 -14.68
N ALA A 516 5.84 -10.26 -15.45
CA ALA A 516 6.72 -10.71 -16.53
C ALA A 516 7.85 -11.59 -16.01
N THR A 517 8.45 -11.23 -14.87
CA THR A 517 9.49 -12.04 -14.20
C THR A 517 9.01 -13.45 -13.93
N GLY A 518 7.79 -13.60 -13.41
CA GLY A 518 7.19 -14.92 -13.18
C GLY A 518 7.09 -15.73 -14.48
N MET A 519 6.54 -15.12 -15.54
CA MET A 519 6.41 -15.78 -16.84
C MET A 519 7.76 -16.19 -17.45
N ILE A 520 8.73 -15.27 -17.41
CA ILE A 520 10.09 -15.45 -17.94
C ILE A 520 10.83 -16.55 -17.18
N GLN A 521 10.66 -16.61 -15.86
CA GLN A 521 11.29 -17.64 -15.04
C GLN A 521 10.78 -19.04 -15.35
N PHE A 522 9.49 -19.20 -15.61
CA PHE A 522 8.92 -20.50 -15.95
C PHE A 522 9.19 -20.92 -17.39
N SER A 523 9.61 -20.00 -18.27
CA SER A 523 9.81 -20.26 -19.70
C SER A 523 11.24 -20.67 -20.08
N SER A 524 12.07 -21.05 -19.11
CA SER A 524 13.51 -21.33 -19.28
C SER A 524 14.33 -20.17 -19.84
N PHE A 525 13.81 -18.93 -19.80
CA PHE A 525 14.55 -17.79 -20.33
C PHE A 525 15.82 -17.49 -19.55
N TYR A 526 15.76 -17.67 -18.22
CA TYR A 526 16.93 -17.55 -17.35
C TYR A 526 17.85 -18.77 -17.41
N ASP A 527 17.49 -19.83 -18.12
CA ASP A 527 18.30 -21.04 -18.26
C ASP A 527 19.34 -20.87 -19.38
N ARG A 528 20.27 -19.94 -19.18
CA ARG A 528 21.36 -19.57 -20.11
C ARG A 528 22.68 -19.45 -19.33
N CYS A 529 23.82 -19.62 -20.01
CA CYS A 529 25.15 -19.41 -19.41
C CYS A 529 25.23 -18.08 -18.64
N TYR A 530 24.78 -16.98 -19.24
CA TYR A 530 24.86 -15.66 -18.61
C TYR A 530 24.13 -15.58 -17.25
N CYS A 531 22.93 -16.14 -17.17
CA CYS A 531 22.10 -16.02 -15.97
C CYS A 531 22.46 -17.04 -14.90
N ASN A 532 22.93 -18.23 -15.29
CA ASN A 532 23.33 -19.28 -14.35
C ASN A 532 24.77 -19.12 -13.87
N SER A 533 25.63 -18.40 -14.60
CA SER A 533 27.00 -18.13 -14.15
C SER A 533 27.14 -17.02 -13.09
N SER A 534 26.03 -16.40 -12.64
CA SER A 534 26.04 -15.28 -11.67
C SER A 534 26.97 -14.12 -12.07
N VAL A 535 26.94 -13.76 -13.37
CA VAL A 535 27.83 -12.74 -13.98
C VAL A 535 27.73 -11.37 -13.27
N PHE A 536 26.53 -10.97 -12.83
CA PHE A 536 26.34 -9.69 -12.14
C PHE A 536 27.14 -9.59 -10.83
N GLY A 537 27.28 -10.69 -10.08
CA GLY A 537 28.01 -10.71 -8.82
C GLY A 537 29.49 -11.06 -8.96
N LEU A 538 29.82 -12.01 -9.84
CA LEU A 538 31.16 -12.58 -9.93
C LEU A 538 32.04 -11.95 -11.04
N GLY A 539 31.42 -11.27 -12.01
CA GLY A 539 32.12 -10.63 -13.12
C GLY A 539 33.02 -11.61 -13.88
N ILE A 540 34.31 -11.34 -13.93
CA ILE A 540 35.32 -12.16 -14.64
C ILE A 540 35.45 -13.57 -14.02
N ARG A 541 35.09 -13.74 -12.74
CA ARG A 541 35.13 -15.05 -12.04
C ARG A 541 33.82 -15.83 -12.15
N ALA A 542 32.94 -15.47 -13.08
CA ALA A 542 31.66 -16.12 -13.26
C ALA A 542 31.81 -17.57 -13.77
N TYR A 543 31.02 -18.48 -13.21
CA TYR A 543 31.04 -19.90 -13.53
C TYR A 543 29.64 -20.51 -13.41
N ASP A 544 29.26 -21.44 -14.29
CA ASP A 544 27.98 -22.17 -14.30
C ASP A 544 28.13 -23.53 -13.62
N VAL A 545 27.40 -23.75 -12.52
CA VAL A 545 27.29 -25.06 -11.86
C VAL A 545 26.25 -25.91 -12.59
N ILE A 546 26.72 -26.96 -13.26
CA ILE A 546 25.85 -27.84 -14.06
C ILE A 546 25.52 -29.13 -13.29
N THR A 547 26.49 -29.69 -12.56
CA THR A 547 26.28 -30.89 -11.74
C THR A 547 26.36 -30.55 -10.26
N LEU A 548 25.27 -30.78 -9.53
CA LEU A 548 25.21 -30.51 -8.09
C LEU A 548 25.79 -31.68 -7.28
N LEU A 549 26.61 -31.37 -6.27
CA LEU A 549 27.06 -32.36 -5.28
C LEU A 549 26.05 -32.46 -4.11
N PRO A 550 26.07 -33.56 -3.34
CA PRO A 550 25.23 -33.72 -2.14
C PRO A 550 25.38 -32.60 -1.10
N SER A 551 26.58 -32.02 -0.98
CA SER A 551 26.85 -30.88 -0.10
C SER A 551 26.11 -29.61 -0.55
N ASP A 552 26.06 -29.36 -1.85
CA ASP A 552 25.37 -28.20 -2.42
C ASP A 552 23.87 -28.30 -2.21
N ILE A 553 23.35 -29.51 -2.40
CA ILE A 553 21.95 -29.86 -2.15
C ILE A 553 21.55 -29.55 -0.71
N ALA A 554 22.38 -29.94 0.26
CA ALA A 554 22.10 -29.70 1.68
C ALA A 554 22.09 -28.20 2.01
N GLY A 555 23.09 -27.45 1.53
CA GLY A 555 23.18 -26.00 1.74
C GLY A 555 22.04 -25.23 1.07
N MET A 556 21.75 -25.56 -0.18
CA MET A 556 20.63 -25.00 -0.95
C MET A 556 19.30 -25.26 -0.25
N ARG A 557 19.03 -26.50 0.20
CA ARG A 557 17.80 -26.85 0.92
C ARG A 557 17.66 -26.05 2.22
N ALA A 558 18.74 -25.88 2.99
CA ALA A 558 18.73 -25.09 4.21
C ALA A 558 18.39 -23.61 3.92
N ALA A 559 19.00 -23.03 2.89
CA ALA A 559 18.70 -21.66 2.47
C ALA A 559 17.25 -21.51 1.98
N TRP A 560 16.72 -22.50 1.27
CA TRP A 560 15.32 -22.52 0.82
C TRP A 560 14.35 -22.53 2.00
N ILE A 561 14.57 -23.42 2.98
CA ILE A 561 13.78 -23.46 4.22
C ILE A 561 13.86 -22.11 4.93
N GLY A 562 15.06 -21.55 5.09
CA GLY A 562 15.25 -20.24 5.69
C GLY A 562 14.47 -19.14 4.96
N GLY A 563 14.40 -19.20 3.63
CA GLY A 563 13.64 -18.27 2.80
C GLY A 563 12.15 -18.34 3.06
N PHE A 564 11.57 -19.53 3.03
CA PHE A 564 10.15 -19.70 3.33
C PHE A 564 9.79 -19.29 4.76
N VAL A 565 10.64 -19.62 5.74
CA VAL A 565 10.46 -19.20 7.14
C VAL A 565 10.50 -17.69 7.27
N LEU A 566 11.44 -17.01 6.60
CA LEU A 566 11.54 -15.55 6.62
C LEU A 566 10.30 -14.88 5.99
N ALA A 567 9.87 -15.34 4.81
CA ALA A 567 8.70 -14.82 4.13
C ALA A 567 7.42 -15.04 4.95
N GLY A 568 7.23 -16.26 5.47
CA GLY A 568 6.10 -16.62 6.33
C GLY A 568 6.09 -15.84 7.63
N GLY A 569 7.23 -15.71 8.30
CA GLY A 569 7.38 -14.94 9.53
C GLY A 569 7.07 -13.47 9.35
N ALA A 570 7.59 -12.82 8.29
CA ALA A 570 7.27 -11.43 7.99
C ALA A 570 5.78 -11.22 7.69
N THR A 571 5.17 -12.17 6.98
CA THR A 571 3.74 -12.17 6.65
C THR A 571 2.87 -12.30 7.90
N LEU A 572 3.17 -13.27 8.77
CA LEU A 572 2.45 -13.49 10.03
C LEU A 572 2.61 -12.32 10.99
N LEU A 573 3.81 -11.74 11.08
CA LEU A 573 4.06 -10.57 11.91
C LEU A 573 3.23 -9.37 11.46
N PHE A 574 3.16 -9.11 10.15
CA PHE A 574 2.33 -8.04 9.61
C PHE A 574 0.83 -8.32 9.81
N ALA A 575 0.36 -9.54 9.53
CA ALA A 575 -1.03 -9.94 9.73
C ALA A 575 -1.46 -9.80 11.21
N GLY A 576 -0.60 -10.24 12.13
CA GLY A 576 -0.79 -10.08 13.57
C GLY A 576 -0.84 -8.62 13.99
N PHE A 577 0.05 -7.77 13.45
CA PHE A 577 0.02 -6.33 13.69
C PHE A 577 -1.32 -5.70 13.28
N VAL A 578 -1.82 -6.02 12.08
CA VAL A 578 -3.11 -5.50 11.60
C VAL A 578 -4.26 -6.00 12.48
N THR A 579 -4.35 -7.31 12.70
CA THR A 579 -5.44 -7.95 13.45
C THR A 579 -5.51 -7.46 14.88
N LEU A 580 -4.37 -7.32 15.56
CA LEU A 580 -4.34 -6.83 16.94
C LEU A 580 -4.78 -5.38 17.05
N LEU A 581 -4.55 -4.58 16.01
CA LEU A 581 -4.73 -3.13 16.09
C LEU A 581 -6.04 -2.60 15.48
N ILE A 582 -6.75 -3.42 14.68
CA ILE A 582 -7.89 -2.98 13.84
C ILE A 582 -9.10 -2.45 14.62
N ASP A 583 -9.41 -3.05 15.77
CA ASP A 583 -10.55 -2.68 16.60
C ASP A 583 -10.08 -1.88 17.82
N PRO A 584 -10.17 -0.54 17.79
CA PRO A 584 -9.88 0.27 18.95
C PRO A 584 -11.03 0.22 19.96
N LEU A 585 -10.68 0.23 21.25
CA LEU A 585 -11.65 0.47 22.33
C LEU A 585 -12.28 1.86 22.15
N LEU A 586 -13.59 1.89 21.92
CA LEU A 586 -14.36 3.13 21.76
C LEU A 586 -14.56 3.82 23.13
N PRO A 587 -14.67 5.16 23.14
CA PRO A 587 -15.00 5.89 24.36
C PRO A 587 -16.38 5.48 24.89
N PRO A 588 -16.59 5.49 26.22
CA PRO A 588 -17.88 5.15 26.83
C PRO A 588 -18.94 6.23 26.62
#